data_AF-A0A1G7YNM4-F1
#
_entry.id   AF-A0A1G7YNM4-F1
#
_cell.length_a   1.000
_cell.length_b   1.000
_cell.length_c   1.000
_cell.angle_alpha   90.00
_cell.angle_beta   90.00
_cell.angle_gamma   90.00
#
_symmetry.space_group_name_H-M   'P 1'
#
loop_
_entity.id
_entity.type
_entity.pdbx_description
1 polymer ?
#
loop_
_entity_poly.entity_id
_entity_poly.type
_entity_poly.pdbx_seq_one_letter_code
_entity_poly.pdbx_strand_id
1 'polypeptide(L)'
;MVIGQDSTWVTEVKLDEVFILPKLKFKNRDDFRSYLILKRKTKKVWPYAKLASERFETLNHRLEDIKSKSDKRKYTLIIQRYIEEEFTEELKKLTKTEGQILVKLIHRQTGETTFKLVKDLRSGWRAFWYNTTANFFNISLKEKYDPSGVREDFYIEDILHREFQSGDLEPQAPKIDIKYLELLTKWQKDSTLLPPSTGNYYKYKG
;
A
#
# COMPACT_ATOMS: atom_id res chain seq x y z
N MET A 1 -10.72 56.53 -1.89
CA MET A 1 -10.33 55.25 -1.25
C MET A 1 -10.77 54.15 -2.19
N VAL A 2 -9.85 53.67 -3.03
CA VAL A 2 -10.08 52.56 -3.97
C VAL A 2 -9.17 51.44 -3.49
N ILE A 3 -9.78 50.31 -3.13
CA ILE A 3 -9.11 49.13 -2.59
C ILE A 3 -8.51 48.37 -3.78
N GLY A 4 -7.20 48.22 -3.79
CA GLY A 4 -6.45 47.51 -4.83
C GLY A 4 -6.81 46.03 -4.86
N GLN A 5 -7.06 45.53 -6.07
CA GLN A 5 -7.09 44.10 -6.36
C GLN A 5 -5.65 43.59 -6.44
N ASP A 6 -5.19 42.86 -5.43
CA ASP A 6 -3.93 42.15 -5.49
C ASP A 6 -4.13 40.84 -6.27
N SER A 7 -3.96 40.90 -7.59
CA SER A 7 -3.70 39.71 -8.39
C SER A 7 -2.21 39.38 -8.28
N THR A 8 -1.86 38.43 -7.42
CA THR A 8 -0.51 37.83 -7.41
C THR A 8 -0.28 37.11 -8.74
N TRP A 9 0.69 37.60 -9.52
CA TRP A 9 1.19 36.94 -10.72
C TRP A 9 1.88 35.63 -10.34
N VAL A 10 1.30 34.49 -10.72
CA VAL A 10 1.98 33.18 -10.64
C VAL A 10 2.75 32.99 -11.94
N THR A 11 4.04 33.32 -11.93
CA THR A 11 4.87 33.40 -13.15
C THR A 11 5.29 32.03 -13.70
N GLU A 12 5.17 30.95 -12.93
CA GLU A 12 5.46 29.59 -13.40
C GLU A 12 4.76 28.55 -12.52
N VAL A 13 3.83 27.79 -13.10
CA VAL A 13 3.26 26.61 -12.45
C VAL A 13 4.13 25.43 -12.86
N LYS A 14 4.98 24.96 -11.95
CA LYS A 14 5.71 23.71 -12.15
C LYS A 14 4.72 22.56 -12.03
N LEU A 15 4.24 22.08 -13.17
CA LEU A 15 3.39 20.90 -13.24
C LEU A 15 4.24 19.67 -12.98
N ASP A 16 3.74 18.77 -12.15
CA ASP A 16 4.37 17.47 -11.96
C ASP A 16 4.36 16.70 -13.29
N GLU A 17 5.48 16.07 -13.62
CA GLU A 17 5.58 15.23 -14.82
C GLU A 17 4.59 14.06 -14.71
N VAL A 18 3.63 14.02 -15.64
CA VAL A 18 2.64 12.94 -15.70
C VAL A 18 3.13 11.84 -16.64
N PHE A 19 3.51 10.70 -16.08
CA PHE A 19 3.83 9.51 -16.87
C PHE A 19 2.57 8.85 -17.42
N ILE A 20 2.43 8.79 -18.75
CA ILE A 20 1.32 8.05 -19.36
C ILE A 20 1.62 6.55 -19.26
N LEU A 21 0.93 5.86 -18.35
CA LEU A 21 1.11 4.42 -18.17
C LEU A 21 0.51 3.65 -19.35
N PRO A 22 1.27 2.74 -20.00
CA PRO A 22 0.72 1.91 -21.05
C PRO A 22 -0.39 1.00 -20.50
N LYS A 23 -1.30 0.59 -21.39
CA LYS A 23 -2.37 -0.34 -21.02
C LYS A 23 -1.76 -1.69 -20.64
N LEU A 24 -2.12 -2.20 -19.47
CA LEU A 24 -1.75 -3.55 -19.06
C LEU A 24 -2.41 -4.56 -19.99
N LYS A 25 -1.65 -5.55 -20.43
CA LYS A 25 -2.10 -6.72 -21.20
C LYS A 25 -2.13 -7.93 -20.27
N PHE A 26 -3.04 -8.83 -20.57
CA PHE A 26 -3.30 -10.05 -19.80
C PHE A 26 -3.09 -11.28 -20.68
N LYS A 27 -2.92 -12.45 -20.05
CA LYS A 27 -2.85 -13.72 -20.80
C LYS A 27 -4.23 -14.17 -21.28
N ASN A 28 -5.25 -13.98 -20.44
CA ASN A 28 -6.63 -14.40 -20.73
C ASN A 28 -7.62 -13.58 -19.89
N ARG A 29 -8.93 -13.86 -20.03
CA ARG A 29 -9.99 -13.14 -19.30
C ARG A 29 -9.97 -13.41 -17.80
N ASP A 30 -9.48 -14.56 -17.36
CA ASP A 30 -9.46 -14.93 -15.93
C ASP A 30 -8.33 -14.21 -15.19
N ASP A 31 -7.18 -14.02 -15.85
CA ASP A 31 -6.07 -13.17 -15.39
C ASP A 31 -6.56 -11.72 -15.22
N PHE A 32 -7.33 -11.21 -16.20
CA PHE A 32 -7.96 -9.89 -16.09
C PHE A 32 -8.97 -9.79 -14.93
N ARG A 33 -9.84 -10.80 -14.74
CA ARG A 33 -10.77 -10.84 -13.60
C ARG A 33 -10.02 -10.85 -12.27
N SER A 34 -8.96 -11.65 -12.18
CA SER A 34 -8.11 -11.76 -10.99
C SER A 34 -7.46 -10.41 -10.66
N TYR A 35 -6.97 -9.71 -11.68
CA TYR A 35 -6.45 -8.35 -11.55
C TYR A 35 -7.50 -7.37 -11.01
N LEU A 36 -8.75 -7.41 -11.49
CA LEU A 36 -9.82 -6.54 -10.97
C LEU A 36 -10.14 -6.81 -9.50
N ILE A 37 -10.15 -8.08 -9.10
CA ILE A 37 -10.34 -8.46 -7.69
C ILE A 37 -9.17 -7.95 -6.83
N LEU A 38 -7.93 -8.12 -7.32
CA LEU A 38 -6.73 -7.62 -6.66
C LEU A 38 -6.79 -6.10 -6.53
N LYS A 39 -7.16 -5.37 -7.59
CA LYS A 39 -7.37 -3.92 -7.58
C LYS A 39 -8.31 -3.48 -6.48
N ARG A 40 -9.49 -4.10 -6.36
CA ARG A 40 -10.46 -3.78 -5.30
C ARG A 40 -9.85 -4.00 -3.91
N LYS A 41 -9.13 -5.10 -3.70
CA LYS A 41 -8.49 -5.42 -2.41
C LYS A 41 -7.36 -4.43 -2.10
N THR A 42 -6.49 -4.13 -3.05
CA THR A 42 -5.39 -3.16 -2.90
C THR A 42 -5.93 -1.78 -2.52
N LYS A 43 -6.96 -1.28 -3.21
CA LYS A 43 -7.60 0.01 -2.85
C LYS A 43 -8.15 0.00 -1.42
N LYS A 44 -8.83 -1.07 -1.02
CA LYS A 44 -9.37 -1.22 0.34
C LYS A 44 -8.25 -1.24 1.39
N VAL A 45 -7.13 -1.89 1.10
CA VAL A 45 -6.05 -2.15 2.06
C VAL A 45 -5.06 -0.97 2.17
N TRP A 46 -4.86 -0.22 1.09
CA TRP A 46 -3.84 0.82 1.01
C TRP A 46 -3.87 1.87 2.15
N PRO A 47 -5.03 2.45 2.53
CA PRO A 47 -5.07 3.44 3.61
C PRO A 47 -4.49 2.93 4.93
N TYR A 48 -4.75 1.66 5.26
CA TYR A 48 -4.21 1.02 6.46
C TYR A 48 -2.69 0.81 6.36
N ALA A 49 -2.20 0.40 5.19
CA ALA A 49 -0.77 0.19 4.97
C ALA A 49 0.02 1.50 5.09
N LYS A 50 -0.48 2.57 4.47
CA LYS A 50 0.10 3.91 4.55
C LYS A 50 0.20 4.37 5.99
N LEU A 51 -0.92 4.37 6.69
CA LEU A 51 -1.01 4.85 8.06
C LEU A 51 -0.16 4.01 9.03
N ALA A 52 -0.21 2.68 8.93
CA ALA A 52 0.65 1.82 9.74
C ALA A 52 2.14 2.16 9.54
N SER A 53 2.56 2.38 8.30
CA SER A 53 3.95 2.69 7.97
C SER A 53 4.39 4.04 8.54
N GLU A 54 3.56 5.07 8.41
CA GLU A 54 3.80 6.40 9.02
C GLU A 54 3.89 6.33 10.55
N ARG A 55 3.04 5.51 11.19
CA ARG A 55 3.09 5.29 12.64
C ARG A 55 4.34 4.55 13.07
N PHE A 56 4.80 3.55 12.31
CA PHE A 56 6.06 2.87 12.57
C PHE A 56 7.26 3.80 12.40
N GLU A 57 7.28 4.63 11.36
CA GLU A 57 8.34 5.62 11.14
C GLU A 57 8.39 6.65 12.29
N THR A 58 7.24 7.20 12.66
CA THR A 58 7.11 8.12 13.81
C THR A 58 7.57 7.47 15.12
N LEU A 59 7.19 6.20 15.34
CA LEU A 59 7.61 5.43 16.51
C LEU A 59 9.14 5.28 16.52
N ASN A 60 9.73 4.86 15.40
CA ASN A 60 11.17 4.63 15.29
C ASN A 60 11.96 5.92 15.54
N HIS A 61 11.59 7.03 14.89
CA HIS A 61 12.24 8.33 15.12
C HIS A 61 12.20 8.75 16.59
N ARG A 62 11.05 8.68 17.25
CA ARG A 62 10.99 9.07 18.68
C ARG A 62 11.73 8.08 19.59
N LEU A 63 11.81 6.80 19.22
CA LEU A 63 12.57 5.81 19.99
C LEU A 63 14.09 5.98 19.87
N GLU A 64 14.59 6.62 18.81
CA GLU A 64 16.01 6.94 18.64
C GLU A 64 16.46 7.98 19.69
N ASP A 65 15.63 8.98 19.96
CA ASP A 65 15.94 10.07 20.89
C ASP A 65 15.84 9.68 22.37
N ILE A 66 15.04 8.67 22.70
CA ILE A 66 14.84 8.24 24.08
C ILE A 66 16.07 7.43 24.55
N LYS A 67 16.76 7.89 25.60
CA LYS A 67 17.92 7.15 26.15
C LYS A 67 17.52 6.01 27.10
N SER A 68 16.46 6.21 27.88
CA SER A 68 16.03 5.30 28.94
C SER A 68 15.22 4.11 28.38
N LYS A 69 15.61 2.89 28.76
CA LYS A 69 14.85 1.67 28.43
C LYS A 69 13.41 1.71 28.95
N SER A 70 13.17 2.36 30.10
CA SER A 70 11.84 2.48 30.69
C SER A 70 10.93 3.38 29.85
N ASP A 71 11.48 4.51 29.39
CA ASP A 71 10.72 5.47 28.60
C ASP A 71 10.46 4.97 27.18
N LYS A 72 11.42 4.23 26.58
CA LYS A 72 11.18 3.50 25.32
C LYS A 72 9.98 2.57 25.46
N ARG A 73 9.94 1.78 26.54
CA ARG A 73 8.85 0.85 26.81
C ARG A 73 7.50 1.55 27.00
N LYS A 74 7.47 2.68 27.72
CA LYS A 74 6.24 3.47 27.92
C LYS A 74 5.75 4.05 26.60
N TYR A 75 6.64 4.61 25.81
CA TYR A 75 6.30 5.23 24.54
C TYR A 75 5.80 4.20 23.52
N THR A 76 6.45 3.05 23.39
CA THR A 76 5.96 1.92 22.57
C THR A 76 4.56 1.50 22.98
N LEU A 77 4.23 1.49 24.29
CA LEU A 77 2.89 1.13 24.78
C LEU A 77 1.81 2.14 24.36
N ILE A 78 2.14 3.44 24.32
CA ILE A 78 1.20 4.49 23.90
C ILE A 78 0.86 4.31 22.42
N ILE A 79 1.89 4.17 21.58
CA ILE A 79 1.70 3.98 20.14
C ILE A 79 0.99 2.65 19.84
N GLN A 80 1.34 1.58 20.56
CA GLN A 80 0.66 0.29 20.45
C GLN A 80 -0.83 0.43 20.68
N ARG A 81 -1.23 1.06 21.79
CA ARG A 81 -2.64 1.21 22.15
C ARG A 81 -3.39 2.04 21.11
N TYR A 82 -2.79 3.14 20.65
CA TYR A 82 -3.36 3.96 19.61
C TYR A 82 -3.60 3.15 18.31
N ILE A 83 -2.63 2.35 17.87
CA ILE A 83 -2.78 1.51 16.67
C ILE A 83 -3.83 0.41 16.89
N GLU A 84 -3.83 -0.23 18.06
CA GLU A 84 -4.84 -1.24 18.38
C GLU A 84 -6.24 -0.61 18.40
N GLU A 85 -6.45 0.53 19.07
CA GLU A 85 -7.76 1.19 19.14
C GLU A 85 -8.24 1.68 17.77
N GLU A 86 -7.37 2.27 16.96
CA GLU A 86 -7.71 2.84 15.66
C GLU A 86 -7.92 1.79 14.55
N PHE A 87 -7.34 0.59 14.69
CA PHE A 87 -7.32 -0.39 13.58
C PHE A 87 -7.79 -1.79 13.96
N THR A 88 -8.06 -2.10 15.22
CA THR A 88 -8.45 -3.46 15.61
C THR A 88 -9.69 -3.93 14.87
N GLU A 89 -10.72 -3.10 14.77
CA GLU A 89 -11.99 -3.51 14.17
C GLU A 89 -11.93 -3.54 12.64
N GLU A 90 -11.18 -2.65 12.01
CA GLU A 90 -10.95 -2.67 10.55
C GLU A 90 -10.05 -3.84 10.14
N LEU A 91 -8.96 -4.09 10.88
CA LEU A 91 -8.04 -5.18 10.58
C LEU A 91 -8.70 -6.55 10.77
N LYS A 92 -9.56 -6.70 11.78
CA LYS A 92 -10.38 -7.92 11.96
C LYS A 92 -11.34 -8.17 10.80
N LYS A 93 -11.78 -7.14 10.07
CA LYS A 93 -12.68 -7.24 8.91
C LYS A 93 -11.95 -7.57 7.60
N LEU A 94 -10.62 -7.62 7.61
CA LEU A 94 -9.85 -8.01 6.43
C LEU A 94 -9.93 -9.51 6.21
N THR A 95 -10.13 -9.90 4.95
CA THR A 95 -9.97 -11.31 4.56
C THR A 95 -8.49 -11.71 4.62
N LYS A 96 -8.20 -13.01 4.66
CA LYS A 96 -6.83 -13.54 4.61
C LYS A 96 -5.96 -12.90 3.52
N THR A 97 -6.47 -12.84 2.30
CA THR A 97 -5.73 -12.28 1.16
C THR A 97 -5.51 -10.77 1.28
N GLU A 98 -6.47 -10.05 1.88
CA GLU A 98 -6.32 -8.61 2.12
C GLU A 98 -5.27 -8.35 3.21
N GLY A 99 -5.24 -9.17 4.27
CA GLY A 99 -4.17 -9.12 5.27
C GLY A 99 -2.79 -9.45 4.70
N GLN A 100 -2.70 -10.37 3.73
CA GLN A 100 -1.44 -10.66 3.04
C GLN A 100 -0.97 -9.48 2.18
N ILE A 101 -1.91 -8.80 1.48
CA ILE A 101 -1.62 -7.55 0.75
C ILE A 101 -1.14 -6.47 1.73
N LEU A 102 -1.77 -6.36 2.91
CA LEU A 102 -1.38 -5.38 3.94
C LEU A 102 0.07 -5.58 4.39
N VAL A 103 0.46 -6.81 4.73
CA VAL A 103 1.83 -7.16 5.15
C VAL A 103 2.85 -6.78 4.06
N LYS A 104 2.54 -7.12 2.80
CA LYS A 104 3.36 -6.78 1.63
C LYS A 104 3.49 -5.26 1.46
N LEU A 105 2.39 -4.51 1.55
CA LEU A 105 2.41 -3.05 1.41
C LEU A 105 3.17 -2.38 2.57
N ILE A 106 3.06 -2.89 3.81
CA ILE A 106 3.89 -2.39 4.92
C ILE A 106 5.37 -2.63 4.63
N HIS A 107 5.75 -3.80 4.10
CA HIS A 107 7.13 -4.05 3.68
C HIS A 107 7.58 -3.10 2.56
N ARG A 108 6.71 -2.80 1.58
CA ARG A 108 6.97 -1.81 0.52
C ARG A 108 7.32 -0.43 1.09
N GLN A 109 6.61 -0.01 2.14
CA GLN A 109 6.75 1.33 2.73
C GLN A 109 7.84 1.45 3.79
N THR A 110 8.17 0.36 4.47
CA THR A 110 9.13 0.40 5.59
C THR A 110 10.47 -0.25 5.24
N GLY A 111 10.51 -1.09 4.21
CA GLY A 111 11.66 -1.94 3.89
C GLY A 111 11.86 -3.09 4.86
N GLU A 112 11.00 -3.22 5.87
CA GLU A 112 11.10 -4.22 6.92
C GLU A 112 9.87 -5.12 6.93
N THR A 113 10.08 -6.41 7.20
CA THR A 113 8.95 -7.34 7.32
C THR A 113 8.09 -6.97 8.53
N THR A 114 6.78 -7.16 8.43
CA THR A 114 5.87 -6.96 9.57
C THR A 114 6.33 -7.79 10.77
N PHE A 115 6.85 -9.01 10.54
CA PHE A 115 7.47 -9.82 11.57
C PHE A 115 8.59 -9.08 12.33
N LYS A 116 9.50 -8.39 11.63
CA LYS A 116 10.58 -7.63 12.27
C LYS A 116 10.05 -6.39 12.99
N LEU A 117 9.13 -5.65 12.36
CA LEU A 117 8.50 -4.48 12.97
C LEU A 117 7.82 -4.83 14.30
N VAL A 118 7.22 -6.02 14.40
CA VAL A 118 6.52 -6.48 15.61
C VAL A 118 7.38 -7.35 16.52
N LYS A 119 8.58 -7.73 16.08
CA LYS A 119 9.47 -8.61 16.83
C LYS A 119 9.84 -7.99 18.16
N ASP A 120 10.17 -6.71 18.23
CA ASP A 120 10.62 -6.10 19.49
C ASP A 120 9.48 -5.47 20.31
N LEU A 121 8.24 -5.62 19.82
CA LEU A 121 7.03 -5.18 20.50
C LEU A 121 6.63 -6.18 21.59
N ARG A 122 5.87 -5.69 22.58
CA ARG A 122 5.40 -6.52 23.70
C ARG A 122 4.53 -7.70 23.21
N SER A 123 4.39 -8.69 24.09
CA SER A 123 3.57 -9.88 23.86
C SER A 123 2.14 -9.56 23.41
N GLY A 124 1.54 -8.47 23.88
CA GLY A 124 0.19 -8.04 23.48
C GLY A 124 0.06 -7.74 21.99
N TRP A 125 1.00 -6.98 21.40
CA TRP A 125 0.96 -6.66 19.98
C TRP A 125 1.32 -7.87 19.12
N ARG A 126 2.33 -8.65 19.55
CA ARG A 126 2.60 -9.93 18.91
C ARG A 126 1.32 -10.77 18.91
N ALA A 127 0.65 -10.90 20.05
CA ALA A 127 -0.62 -11.62 20.15
C ALA A 127 -1.73 -11.00 19.30
N PHE A 128 -1.83 -9.67 19.19
CA PHE A 128 -2.79 -9.03 18.28
C PHE A 128 -2.54 -9.43 16.82
N TRP A 129 -1.31 -9.29 16.32
CA TRP A 129 -0.99 -9.72 14.96
C TRP A 129 -1.14 -11.22 14.79
N TYR A 130 -0.70 -12.02 15.77
CA TYR A 130 -0.84 -13.47 15.73
C TYR A 130 -2.30 -13.92 15.82
N ASN A 131 -3.17 -13.28 16.60
CA ASN A 131 -4.59 -13.64 16.76
C ASN A 131 -5.44 -13.17 15.58
N THR A 132 -5.22 -11.93 15.12
CA THR A 132 -5.83 -11.40 13.88
C THR A 132 -5.40 -12.25 12.67
N THR A 133 -4.16 -12.73 12.65
CA THR A 133 -3.66 -13.66 11.63
C THR A 133 -4.09 -15.12 11.86
N ALA A 134 -4.24 -15.57 13.12
CA ALA A 134 -4.58 -16.94 13.48
C ALA A 134 -6.02 -17.29 13.10
N ASN A 135 -6.95 -16.34 13.16
CA ASN A 135 -8.30 -16.55 12.63
C ASN A 135 -8.32 -16.80 11.10
N PHE A 136 -7.20 -16.57 10.40
CA PHE A 136 -7.01 -16.83 8.97
C PHE A 136 -5.81 -17.75 8.64
N PHE A 137 -5.26 -18.45 9.64
CA PHE A 137 -4.29 -19.57 9.62
C PHE A 137 -3.11 -19.61 8.62
N ASN A 138 -2.78 -18.59 7.84
CA ASN A 138 -1.52 -18.60 7.06
C ASN A 138 -1.11 -17.25 6.43
N ILE A 139 -1.36 -16.09 7.09
CA ILE A 139 -0.69 -14.86 6.62
C ILE A 139 0.75 -14.92 7.09
N SER A 140 1.69 -14.90 6.15
CA SER A 140 3.10 -14.93 6.48
C SER A 140 3.55 -13.49 6.74
N LEU A 141 3.67 -13.12 8.02
CA LEU A 141 4.22 -11.83 8.47
C LEU A 141 5.69 -11.61 8.01
N LYS A 142 6.32 -12.67 7.50
CA LYS A 142 7.67 -12.68 6.98
C LYS A 142 7.71 -12.45 5.47
N GLU A 143 6.57 -12.43 4.79
CA GLU A 143 6.54 -12.15 3.35
C GLU A 143 7.14 -10.77 3.08
N LYS A 144 7.93 -10.74 2.02
CA LYS A 144 8.47 -9.51 1.46
C LYS A 144 7.63 -9.11 0.26
N TYR A 145 7.69 -7.83 -0.06
CA TYR A 145 7.17 -7.32 -1.31
C TYR A 145 8.26 -7.38 -2.37
N ASP A 146 8.04 -8.20 -3.39
CA ASP A 146 8.99 -8.45 -4.48
C ASP A 146 8.25 -8.42 -5.84
N PRO A 147 7.98 -7.22 -6.38
CA PRO A 147 7.34 -7.10 -7.68
C PRO A 147 8.23 -7.58 -8.84
N SER A 148 9.52 -7.85 -8.58
CA SER A 148 10.43 -8.39 -9.58
C SER A 148 10.29 -9.91 -9.73
N GLY A 149 10.14 -10.64 -8.63
CA GLY A 149 9.98 -12.11 -8.61
C GLY A 149 8.52 -12.57 -8.61
N VAL A 150 7.62 -11.77 -8.05
CA VAL A 150 6.21 -12.14 -7.81
C VAL A 150 5.28 -11.31 -8.67
N ARG A 151 4.53 -11.98 -9.56
CA ARG A 151 3.58 -11.32 -10.47
C ARG A 151 2.46 -10.58 -9.75
N GLU A 152 1.93 -11.14 -8.67
CA GLU A 152 0.90 -10.48 -7.87
C GLU A 152 1.41 -9.13 -7.32
N ASP A 153 2.64 -9.09 -6.83
CA ASP A 153 3.26 -7.88 -6.29
C ASP A 153 3.48 -6.83 -7.39
N PHE A 154 3.89 -7.26 -8.59
CA PHE A 154 3.92 -6.38 -9.76
C PHE A 154 2.53 -5.79 -10.07
N TYR A 155 1.47 -6.60 -10.07
CA TYR A 155 0.13 -6.09 -10.30
C TYR A 155 -0.33 -5.14 -9.19
N ILE A 156 0.01 -5.40 -7.92
CA ILE A 156 -0.22 -4.46 -6.82
C ILE A 156 0.49 -3.13 -7.12
N GLU A 157 1.74 -3.17 -7.56
CA GLU A 157 2.50 -1.95 -7.90
C GLU A 157 1.87 -1.16 -9.05
N ASP A 158 1.46 -1.86 -10.12
CA ASP A 158 0.75 -1.25 -11.25
C ASP A 158 -0.57 -0.61 -10.81
N ILE A 159 -1.33 -1.28 -9.92
CA ILE A 159 -2.55 -0.72 -9.34
C ILE A 159 -2.23 0.56 -8.57
N LEU A 160 -1.24 0.54 -7.68
CA LEU A 160 -0.86 1.73 -6.90
C LEU A 160 -0.52 2.91 -7.81
N HIS A 161 0.37 2.72 -8.79
CA HIS A 161 0.73 3.79 -9.73
C HIS A 161 -0.49 4.37 -10.45
N ARG A 162 -1.40 3.52 -10.92
CA ARG A 162 -2.62 3.96 -11.62
C ARG A 162 -3.57 4.73 -10.70
N GLU A 163 -3.78 4.24 -9.48
CA GLU A 163 -4.70 4.87 -8.53
C GLU A 163 -4.12 6.16 -7.94
N PHE A 164 -2.80 6.28 -7.84
CA PHE A 164 -2.15 7.56 -7.50
C PHE A 164 -2.33 8.57 -8.61
N GLN A 165 -2.15 8.15 -9.87
CA GLN A 165 -2.34 9.03 -11.03
C GLN A 165 -3.80 9.47 -11.22
N SER A 166 -4.77 8.62 -10.90
CA SER A 166 -6.19 8.99 -10.95
C SER A 166 -6.63 9.84 -9.76
N GLY A 167 -5.81 9.95 -8.71
CA GLY A 167 -6.17 10.62 -7.45
C GLY A 167 -7.11 9.81 -6.56
N ASP A 168 -7.36 8.53 -6.89
CA ASP A 168 -8.19 7.62 -6.10
C ASP A 168 -7.53 7.20 -4.77
N LEU A 169 -6.20 7.19 -4.72
CA LEU A 169 -5.41 6.87 -3.54
C LEU A 169 -4.37 7.96 -3.28
N GLU A 170 -4.13 8.26 -2.01
CA GLU A 170 -3.06 9.18 -1.63
C GLU A 170 -1.69 8.52 -1.85
N PRO A 171 -0.78 9.17 -2.58
CA PRO A 171 0.53 8.61 -2.88
C PRO A 171 1.43 8.53 -1.64
N GLN A 172 2.26 7.48 -1.61
CA GLN A 172 3.36 7.34 -0.66
C GLN A 172 4.51 6.59 -1.33
N ALA A 173 5.69 7.22 -1.35
CA ALA A 173 6.88 6.68 -1.99
C ALA A 173 7.34 5.39 -1.28
N PRO A 174 7.63 4.31 -2.01
CA PRO A 174 8.17 3.09 -1.41
C PRO A 174 9.55 3.35 -0.79
N LYS A 175 9.88 2.63 0.28
CA LYS A 175 11.23 2.64 0.85
C LYS A 175 12.21 1.77 0.06
N ILE A 176 11.67 0.76 -0.62
CA ILE A 176 12.45 -0.11 -1.51
C ILE A 176 12.55 0.51 -2.91
N ASP A 177 13.67 0.29 -3.59
CA ASP A 177 13.84 0.73 -4.98
C ASP A 177 13.01 -0.15 -5.93
N ILE A 178 12.10 0.47 -6.68
CA ILE A 178 11.19 -0.20 -7.61
C ILE A 178 11.30 0.45 -8.99
N LYS A 179 11.94 -0.26 -9.91
CA LYS A 179 12.08 0.15 -11.31
C LYS A 179 10.86 -0.26 -12.12
N TYR A 180 9.75 0.43 -11.92
CA TYR A 180 8.44 0.06 -12.48
C TYR A 180 8.45 -0.16 -14.01
N LEU A 181 9.17 0.65 -14.79
CA LEU A 181 9.25 0.50 -16.25
C LEU A 181 9.94 -0.80 -16.70
N GLU A 182 10.98 -1.21 -15.98
CA GLU A 182 11.67 -2.48 -16.22
C GLU A 182 10.75 -3.66 -15.91
N LEU A 183 10.01 -3.57 -14.79
CA LEU A 183 9.03 -4.57 -14.38
C LEU A 183 7.90 -4.71 -15.40
N LEU A 184 7.38 -3.59 -15.88
CA LEU A 184 6.33 -3.58 -16.90
C LEU A 184 6.81 -4.30 -18.15
N THR A 185 8.00 -3.97 -18.65
CA THR A 185 8.60 -4.63 -19.82
C THR A 185 8.78 -6.13 -19.59
N LYS A 186 9.27 -6.53 -18.41
CA LYS A 186 9.46 -7.94 -18.03
C LYS A 186 8.15 -8.73 -18.02
N TRP A 187 7.14 -8.24 -17.32
CA TRP A 187 5.90 -8.99 -17.08
C TRP A 187 4.91 -8.93 -18.24
N GLN A 188 5.04 -7.94 -19.13
CA GLN A 188 4.13 -7.70 -20.25
C GLN A 188 4.62 -8.26 -21.59
N LYS A 189 5.84 -8.79 -21.66
CA LYS A 189 6.45 -9.30 -22.90
C LYS A 189 5.57 -10.32 -23.63
N ASP A 190 4.97 -11.25 -22.90
CA ASP A 190 4.21 -12.38 -23.46
C ASP A 190 2.69 -12.18 -23.40
N SER A 191 2.23 -11.05 -22.87
CA SER A 191 0.80 -10.77 -22.69
C SER A 191 0.22 -10.12 -23.95
N THR A 192 -0.88 -10.64 -24.46
CA THR A 192 -1.46 -10.20 -25.74
C THR A 192 -2.87 -9.63 -25.61
N LEU A 193 -3.63 -10.03 -24.59
CA LEU A 193 -5.02 -9.59 -24.42
C LEU A 193 -5.08 -8.20 -23.82
N LEU A 194 -5.64 -7.25 -24.56
CA LEU A 194 -5.97 -5.93 -24.01
C LEU A 194 -7.24 -6.01 -23.16
N PRO A 195 -7.34 -5.21 -22.09
CA PRO A 195 -8.57 -5.08 -21.34
C PRO A 195 -9.67 -4.57 -22.27
N PRO A 196 -10.91 -5.07 -22.14
CA PRO A 196 -12.03 -4.57 -22.93
C PRO A 196 -12.16 -3.06 -22.74
N SER A 197 -12.35 -2.31 -23.82
CA SER A 197 -12.52 -0.86 -23.73
C SER A 197 -13.79 -0.55 -22.93
N THR A 198 -13.72 0.47 -22.08
CA THR A 198 -14.82 0.97 -21.24
C THR A 198 -16.08 1.32 -22.04
N GLY A 199 -15.97 1.51 -23.35
CA GLY A 199 -17.09 1.86 -24.25
C GLY A 199 -18.12 0.75 -24.51
N ASN A 200 -17.86 -0.52 -24.16
CA ASN A 200 -18.78 -1.64 -24.45
C ASN A 200 -19.42 -2.31 -23.23
N TYR A 201 -19.12 -1.86 -22.00
CA TYR A 201 -19.68 -2.48 -20.79
C TYR A 201 -21.19 -2.28 -20.62
N TYR A 202 -21.77 -1.25 -21.25
CA TYR A 202 -23.21 -0.97 -21.21
C TYR A 202 -24.04 -1.72 -22.26
N LYS A 203 -23.43 -2.52 -23.15
CA LYS A 203 -24.16 -3.22 -24.23
C LYS A 203 -24.72 -4.60 -23.86
N TYR A 204 -24.42 -5.12 -22.67
CA TYR A 204 -24.86 -6.46 -22.23
C TYR A 204 -25.70 -6.43 -20.94
N LYS A 205 -26.30 -5.28 -20.63
CA LYS A 205 -27.43 -5.18 -19.70
C LYS A 205 -28.68 -4.80 -20.48
N GLY A 206 -29.26 -5.81 -21.13
CA GLY A 206 -30.57 -5.81 -21.78
C GLY A 206 -31.13 -7.21 -21.68
#